data_AF-A0AAW3TY33-F1
#
_entry.id   AF-A0AAW3TY33-F1
#
_cell.length_a   1.000
_cell.length_b   1.000
_cell.length_c   1.000
_cell.angle_alpha   90.00
_cell.angle_beta   90.00
_cell.angle_gamma   90.00
#
_symmetry.space_group_name_H-M   'P 1'
#
loop_
_entity.id
_entity.type
_entity.pdbx_description
1 polymer ?
#
loop_
_entity_poly.entity_id
_entity_poly.type
_entity_poly.pdbx_seq_one_letter_code
_entity_poly.pdbx_strand_id
1 'polypeptide(L)'
;MNLLLLLSALLSALTGGASAVRAPVAAHAAAGIVASVQAEVRAARAASRPQQRVPRLAALADLGTTTVLALPAVEPLFASRRRE
;
A
#
# COMPACT_ATOMS: atom_id res chain seq x y z
N MET A 1 -26.37 48.70 -30.00
CA MET A 1 -25.65 48.31 -28.78
C MET A 1 -25.87 46.81 -28.52
N ASN A 2 -25.15 45.93 -29.23
CA ASN A 2 -25.25 44.46 -29.08
C ASN A 2 -24.21 43.67 -29.90
N LEU A 3 -23.62 44.27 -30.94
CA LEU A 3 -22.69 43.58 -31.84
C LEU A 3 -21.35 43.26 -31.16
N LEU A 4 -20.83 44.17 -30.34
CA LEU A 4 -19.60 43.94 -29.57
C LEU A 4 -19.77 42.86 -28.49
N LEU A 5 -20.96 42.76 -27.88
CA LEU A 5 -21.27 41.73 -26.88
C LEU A 5 -21.40 40.35 -27.52
N LEU A 6 -21.98 40.28 -28.72
CA LEU A 6 -22.04 39.04 -29.50
C LEU A 6 -20.65 38.57 -29.94
N LEU A 7 -19.80 39.50 -30.39
CA LEU A 7 -18.43 39.17 -30.80
C LEU A 7 -17.57 38.74 -29.62
N SER A 8 -17.70 39.38 -28.45
CA SER A 8 -16.96 38.97 -27.25
C SER A 8 -17.45 37.62 -26.72
N ALA A 9 -18.76 37.35 -26.74
CA ALA A 9 -19.32 36.05 -26.38
C ALA A 9 -18.86 34.93 -27.34
N LEU A 10 -18.82 35.21 -28.65
CA LEU A 10 -18.35 34.26 -29.66
C LEU A 10 -16.86 33.95 -29.50
N LEU A 11 -16.04 34.98 -29.27
CA LEU A 11 -14.60 34.81 -29.05
C LEU A 11 -14.32 34.04 -27.75
N SER A 12 -15.11 34.28 -26.69
CA SER A 12 -15.04 33.54 -25.42
C SER A 12 -15.44 32.07 -25.59
N ALA A 13 -16.51 31.78 -26.35
CA ALA A 13 -16.94 30.42 -26.63
C ALA A 13 -15.89 29.64 -27.46
N LEU A 14 -15.29 30.29 -28.47
CA LEU A 14 -14.32 29.67 -29.36
C LEU A 14 -12.97 29.40 -28.66
N THR A 15 -12.56 30.29 -27.75
CA THR A 15 -11.29 30.15 -27.01
C THR A 15 -11.42 29.34 -25.73
N GLY A 16 -12.55 29.46 -25.03
CA GLY A 16 -12.82 28.75 -23.77
C GLY A 16 -13.09 27.25 -23.95
N GLY A 17 -13.81 26.86 -25.02
CA GLY A 17 -14.14 25.45 -25.29
C GLY A 17 -12.92 24.58 -25.59
N ALA A 18 -11.93 25.13 -26.30
CA ALA A 18 -10.70 24.40 -26.68
C ALA A 18 -9.80 24.07 -25.48
N SER A 19 -9.86 24.87 -24.41
CA SER A 19 -9.11 24.65 -23.17
C SER A 19 -9.79 23.63 -22.27
N ALA A 20 -11.12 23.68 -22.18
CA ALA A 20 -11.92 22.75 -21.38
C ALA A 20 -11.85 21.29 -21.86
N VAL A 21 -11.72 21.05 -23.17
CA VAL A 21 -11.62 19.69 -23.73
C VAL A 21 -10.24 19.05 -23.49
N ARG A 22 -9.17 19.85 -23.39
CA ARG A 22 -7.81 19.33 -23.15
C ARG A 22 -7.48 19.18 -21.66
N ALA A 23 -8.14 19.95 -20.79
CA ALA A 23 -7.97 19.89 -19.35
C ALA A 23 -8.14 18.47 -18.75
N PRO A 24 -9.21 17.69 -19.07
CA PRO A 24 -9.37 16.35 -18.53
C PRO A 24 -8.31 15.37 -19.07
N VAL A 25 -7.94 15.49 -20.34
CA VAL A 25 -6.91 14.62 -20.96
C VAL A 25 -5.55 14.84 -20.32
N ALA A 26 -5.16 16.10 -20.11
CA ALA A 26 -3.91 16.44 -19.44
C ALA A 26 -3.90 15.99 -17.97
N ALA A 27 -5.03 16.12 -17.25
CA ALA A 27 -5.16 15.67 -15.87
C ALA A 27 -5.05 14.14 -15.76
N HIS A 28 -5.69 13.38 -16.65
CA HIS A 28 -5.59 11.92 -16.68
C HIS A 28 -4.19 11.43 -17.05
N ALA A 29 -3.52 12.08 -18.01
CA ALA A 29 -2.13 11.77 -18.36
C ALA A 29 -1.19 12.02 -17.18
N ALA A 30 -1.33 13.15 -16.48
CA ALA A 30 -0.56 13.45 -15.27
C ALA A 30 -0.83 12.43 -14.15
N ALA A 31 -2.10 12.05 -13.93
CA ALA A 31 -2.46 11.03 -12.94
C ALA A 31 -1.83 9.66 -13.27
N GLY A 32 -1.79 9.27 -14.55
CA GLY A 32 -1.14 8.04 -15.01
C GLY A 32 0.36 8.02 -14.71
N ILE A 33 1.06 9.13 -14.98
CA ILE A 33 2.49 9.28 -14.69
C ILE A 33 2.76 9.21 -13.18
N VAL A 34 1.94 9.88 -12.37
CA VAL A 34 2.09 9.83 -10.91
C VAL A 34 1.88 8.41 -10.38
N ALA A 35 0.88 7.68 -10.92
CA ALA A 35 0.61 6.31 -10.51
C ALA A 35 1.77 5.35 -10.85
N SER A 36 2.39 5.46 -12.03
CA SER A 36 3.53 4.62 -12.41
C SER A 36 4.75 4.89 -11.53
N VAL A 37 5.08 6.16 -11.29
CA VAL A 37 6.18 6.56 -10.40
C VAL A 37 5.92 6.06 -8.97
N GLN A 38 4.69 6.18 -8.46
CA GLN A 38 4.35 5.65 -7.15
C GLN A 38 4.50 4.13 -7.06
N ALA A 39 4.17 3.38 -8.10
CA ALA A 39 4.34 1.93 -8.14
C ALA A 39 5.82 1.53 -8.04
N GLU A 40 6.69 2.18 -8.81
CA GLU A 40 8.14 1.96 -8.78
C GLU A 40 8.74 2.30 -7.41
N VAL A 41 8.39 3.46 -6.86
CA VAL A 41 8.87 3.90 -5.53
C VAL A 41 8.40 2.94 -4.43
N ARG A 42 7.17 2.42 -4.51
CA ARG A 42 6.66 1.42 -3.56
C ARG A 42 7.46 0.13 -3.62
N ALA A 43 7.76 -0.37 -4.82
CA ALA A 43 8.57 -1.57 -5.00
C ALA A 43 9.99 -1.40 -4.42
N ALA A 44 10.64 -0.28 -4.73
CA ALA A 44 11.97 0.05 -4.21
C ALA A 44 11.98 0.15 -2.67
N ARG A 45 10.97 0.83 -2.09
CA ARG A 45 10.82 0.92 -0.62
C ARG A 45 10.53 -0.42 0.05
N ALA A 46 9.79 -1.32 -0.60
CA ALA A 46 9.53 -2.65 -0.08
C ALA A 46 10.81 -3.51 -0.08
N ALA A 47 11.65 -3.35 -1.09
CA ALA A 47 12.95 -4.02 -1.19
C ALA A 47 13.98 -3.45 -0.19
N SER A 48 13.92 -2.16 0.14
CA SER A 48 14.86 -1.52 1.07
C SER A 48 14.54 -1.75 2.55
N ARG A 49 13.36 -2.29 2.88
CA ARG A 49 12.99 -2.59 4.28
C ARG A 49 13.73 -3.85 4.75
N PRO A 50 14.19 -3.88 6.00
CA PRO A 50 14.68 -5.11 6.61
C PRO A 50 13.58 -6.18 6.50
N GLN A 51 13.82 -7.20 5.67
CA GLN A 51 12.88 -8.29 5.52
C GLN A 51 13.14 -9.32 6.61
N GLN A 52 12.09 -9.70 7.33
CA GLN A 52 12.16 -10.83 8.24
C GLN A 52 12.48 -12.08 7.41
N ARG A 53 13.67 -12.66 7.61
CA ARG A 53 14.01 -13.95 7.02
C ARG A 53 13.21 -15.03 7.74
N VAL A 54 12.11 -15.45 7.13
CA VAL A 54 11.36 -16.64 7.55
C VAL A 54 11.96 -17.86 6.83
N PRO A 55 12.24 -18.97 7.53
CA PRO A 55 12.72 -20.19 6.89
C PRO A 55 11.69 -20.69 5.86
N ARG A 56 12.19 -21.17 4.71
CA ARG A 56 11.35 -21.84 3.70
C ARG A 56 10.87 -23.18 4.25
N LEU A 57 9.76 -23.71 3.73
CA LEU A 57 9.20 -25.00 4.14
C LEU A 57 10.23 -26.15 4.08
N ALA A 58 11.11 -26.17 3.08
CA ALA A 58 12.19 -27.16 3.00
C ALA A 58 13.18 -27.05 4.17
N ALA A 59 13.54 -25.83 4.58
CA ALA A 59 14.43 -25.62 5.73
C ALA A 59 13.75 -25.99 7.07
N LEU A 60 12.42 -25.92 7.14
CA LEU A 60 11.64 -26.40 8.28
C LEU A 60 11.53 -27.92 8.31
N ALA A 61 11.60 -28.60 7.16
CA ALA A 61 11.58 -30.06 7.11
C ALA A 61 12.89 -30.69 7.64
N ASP A 62 14.01 -30.00 7.45
CA ASP A 62 15.33 -30.40 7.97
C ASP A 62 15.54 -30.03 9.44
N LEU A 63 14.69 -29.15 10.00
CA LEU A 63 14.60 -28.92 11.43
C LEU A 63 14.00 -30.17 12.07
N GLY A 64 14.87 -31.16 12.30
CA GLY A 64 14.53 -32.39 13.01
C GLY A 64 13.69 -32.08 14.23
N THR A 65 12.64 -32.88 14.42
CA THR A 65 11.62 -32.73 15.47
C THR A 65 12.19 -32.05 16.70
N THR A 66 11.75 -30.81 16.94
CA THR A 66 12.10 -30.03 18.12
C THR A 66 12.05 -30.96 19.32
N THR A 67 13.17 -31.13 20.01
CA THR A 67 13.20 -31.84 21.28
C THR A 67 12.09 -31.24 22.12
N VAL A 68 11.02 -32.01 22.32
CA VAL A 68 9.97 -31.67 23.28
C VAL A 68 10.73 -31.42 24.56
N LEU A 69 10.74 -30.18 25.03
CA LEU A 69 11.25 -29.87 26.36
C LEU A 69 10.34 -30.66 27.29
N ALA A 70 10.85 -31.81 27.75
CA ALA A 70 10.14 -32.67 28.66
C ALA A 70 9.90 -31.84 29.92
N LEU A 71 8.70 -31.28 30.05
CA LEU A 71 8.32 -30.54 31.22
C LEU A 71 8.11 -31.59 32.32
N PRO A 72 8.92 -31.60 33.39
CA PRO A 72 8.69 -32.54 34.47
C PRO A 72 7.28 -32.30 35.02
N ALA A 73 6.58 -33.37 35.39
CA ALA A 73 5.36 -33.24 36.16
C ALA A 73 5.74 -32.65 37.53
N VAL A 74 5.61 -31.33 37.66
CA VAL A 74 5.86 -30.61 38.91
C VAL A 74 4.55 -30.50 39.65
N GLU A 75 4.55 -30.93 40.91
CA GLU A 75 3.42 -30.74 41.81
C GLU A 75 3.08 -29.25 41.92
N PRO A 76 1.82 -28.83 41.67
CA PRO A 76 1.43 -27.44 41.79
C PRO A 76 1.69 -26.94 43.22
N LEU A 77 2.19 -25.70 43.37
CA LEU A 77 2.53 -25.11 44.68
C LEU A 77 1.37 -25.09 45.70
N PHE A 78 0.13 -25.21 45.24
CA PHE A 78 -1.06 -25.27 46.09
C PHE A 78 -1.46 -26.70 46.50
N ALA A 79 -0.93 -27.74 45.86
CA ALA A 79 -1.30 -29.13 46.12
C ALA A 79 -0.77 -29.63 47.48
N SER A 80 0.36 -29.10 47.94
CA SER A 80 0.93 -29.38 49.27
C SER A 80 0.35 -28.51 50.38
N ARG A 81 -0.50 -27.52 50.07
CA ARG A 81 -1.14 -26.68 51.09
C ARG A 81 -2.32 -27.42 51.69
N ARG A 82 -2.24 -27.72 52.99
CA ARG A 82 -3.38 -28.19 53.77
C ARG A 82 -4.47 -27.10 53.69
N ARG A 83 -5.63 -27.46 53.13
CA ARG A 83 -6.82 -26.61 53.20
C ARG A 83 -7.31 -26.65 54.64
N GLU A 84 -7.04 -25.60 55.39
CA GLU A 84 -7.69 -25.29 56.66
C GLU A 84 -9.00 -24.55 56.40
#